data_AF-A0A7X5JBX0-F1
#
_entry.id   AF-A0A7X5JBX0-F1
#
_cell.length_a   1.000
_cell.length_b   1.000
_cell.length_c   1.000
_cell.angle_alpha   90.00
_cell.angle_beta   90.00
_cell.angle_gamma   90.00
#
_symmetry.space_group_name_H-M   'P 1'
#
loop_
_entity.id
_entity.type
_entity.pdbx_description
1 polymer ?
#
loop_
_entity_poly.entity_id
_entity_poly.type
_entity_poly.pdbx_seq_one_letter_code
_entity_poly.pdbx_strand_id
1 'polypeptide(L)'
;MNNVHTQPQRGFTLFIAVIVSSLTVIIALAILGVSTTQLELAGFSRQSEVSFEAASAAAECIRFYDVSTAHGGTFDVPGDGSTQGSTAQVTCFGSTATNSNGAARSGTEQRFQWTWNTNTTCSIASVYKFYSTSGAVDMDSVGVTAYDCPSNVECTVVQARGYNAACNALSGSSVIERALFLVY
;
A
#
# COMPACT_ATOMS: atom_id res chain seq x y z
N MET A 1 77.91 29.80 30.82
CA MET A 1 76.43 29.74 30.76
C MET A 1 76.07 29.34 29.33
N ASN A 2 75.73 28.08 29.11
CA ASN A 2 75.44 27.56 27.76
C ASN A 2 73.98 27.84 27.42
N ASN A 3 73.75 28.68 26.41
CA ASN A 3 72.42 28.97 25.89
C ASN A 3 72.00 27.87 24.91
N VAL A 4 71.02 27.05 25.30
CA VAL A 4 70.38 26.08 24.41
C VAL A 4 69.44 26.84 23.48
N HIS A 5 69.76 26.88 22.19
CA HIS A 5 68.91 27.47 21.16
C HIS A 5 67.84 26.45 20.75
N THR A 6 66.61 26.61 21.23
CA THR A 6 65.46 25.82 20.79
C THR A 6 64.99 26.34 19.43
N GLN A 7 65.39 25.66 18.35
CA GLN A 7 64.86 26.01 17.03
C GLN A 7 63.36 25.68 16.95
N PRO A 8 62.51 26.63 16.51
CA PRO A 8 61.09 26.39 16.41
C PRO A 8 60.80 25.40 15.27
N GLN A 9 60.26 24.23 15.60
CA GLN A 9 59.83 23.18 14.66
C GLN A 9 58.57 23.63 13.88
N ARG A 10 58.72 24.59 12.95
CA ARG A 10 57.60 25.22 12.22
C ARG A 10 56.95 24.33 11.15
N GLY A 11 57.59 23.23 10.74
CA GLY A 11 57.06 22.33 9.69
C GLY A 11 56.09 21.25 10.21
N PHE A 12 56.25 20.80 11.45
CA PHE A 12 55.46 19.70 12.00
C PHE A 12 53.99 20.09 12.22
N THR A 13 53.75 21.32 12.70
CA THR A 13 52.40 21.85 12.90
C THR A 13 51.59 21.95 11.61
N LEU A 14 52.22 22.35 10.50
CA LEU A 14 51.57 22.43 9.19
C LEU A 14 51.16 21.03 8.70
N PHE A 15 52.04 20.04 8.85
CA PHE A 15 51.76 18.66 8.46
C PHE A 15 50.59 18.05 9.27
N ILE A 16 50.59 18.24 10.59
CA ILE A 16 49.49 17.80 11.45
C ILE A 16 48.18 18.51 11.09
N ALA A 17 48.21 19.81 10.80
CA ALA A 17 47.02 20.54 10.38
C ALA A 17 46.43 19.99 9.08
N VAL A 18 47.27 19.66 8.10
CA VAL A 18 46.82 19.05 6.83
C VAL A 18 46.21 17.67 7.07
N ILE A 19 46.83 16.82 7.89
CA ILE A 19 46.28 15.50 8.22
C ILE A 19 44.93 15.61 8.94
N VAL A 20 44.82 16.49 9.94
CA VAL A 20 43.56 16.67 10.65
C VAL A 20 42.49 17.20 9.71
N SER A 21 42.82 18.14 8.82
CA SER A 21 41.87 18.67 7.84
C SER A 21 41.41 17.62 6.81
N SER A 22 42.30 16.72 6.38
CA SER A 22 41.90 15.66 5.45
C SER A 22 41.00 14.62 6.13
N LEU A 23 41.31 14.26 7.39
CA LEU A 23 40.46 13.37 8.18
C LEU A 23 39.07 13.96 8.42
N THR A 24 38.97 15.24 8.79
CA THR A 24 37.67 15.89 9.00
C THR A 24 36.86 15.97 7.71
N VAL A 25 37.50 16.25 6.57
CA VAL A 25 36.82 16.24 5.26
C VAL A 25 36.30 14.85 4.90
N ILE A 26 37.10 13.79 5.11
CA ILE A 26 36.66 12.40 4.85
C ILE A 26 35.45 12.06 5.72
N ILE A 27 35.46 12.40 7.01
CA ILE A 27 34.34 12.16 7.92
C ILE A 27 33.10 12.94 7.47
N ALA A 28 33.25 14.21 7.09
CA ALA A 28 32.15 15.03 6.62
C ALA A 28 31.50 14.46 5.33
N LEU A 29 32.32 14.00 4.38
CA LEU A 29 31.85 13.35 3.15
C LEU A 29 31.15 12.01 3.44
N ALA A 30 31.68 11.22 4.38
CA ALA A 30 31.05 9.98 4.79
C ALA A 30 29.66 10.21 5.40
N ILE A 31 29.53 11.20 6.29
CA ILE A 31 28.24 11.58 6.89
C ILE A 31 27.28 12.07 5.81
N LEU A 32 27.72 12.94 4.89
CA LEU A 32 26.89 13.43 3.80
C LEU A 32 26.34 12.28 2.94
N GLY A 33 27.18 11.30 2.60
CA GLY A 33 26.75 10.12 1.86
C GLY A 33 25.65 9.35 2.58
N VAL A 34 25.82 9.08 3.87
CA VAL A 34 24.81 8.38 4.68
C VAL A 34 23.52 9.21 4.80
N SER A 35 23.61 10.52 4.98
CA SER A 35 22.41 11.37 5.08
C SER A 35 21.60 11.41 3.78
N THR A 36 22.26 11.39 2.62
CA THR A 36 21.56 11.36 1.32
C THR A 36 20.74 10.08 1.14
N THR A 37 21.30 8.92 1.47
CA THR A 37 20.58 7.64 1.34
C THR A 37 19.44 7.53 2.35
N GLN A 38 19.61 8.05 3.56
CA GLN A 38 18.55 8.11 4.56
C GLN A 38 17.38 8.99 4.09
N LEU A 39 17.65 10.11 3.43
CA LEU A 39 16.62 10.99 2.90
C LEU A 39 15.78 10.31 1.80
N GLU A 40 16.44 9.56 0.91
CA GLU A 40 15.74 8.78 -0.11
C GLU A 40 14.86 7.68 0.50
N LEU A 41 15.39 6.93 1.49
CA LEU A 41 14.63 5.93 2.22
C LEU A 41 13.42 6.52 2.96
N ALA A 42 13.58 7.70 3.57
CA ALA A 42 12.48 8.41 4.21
C ALA A 42 11.39 8.79 3.19
N GLY A 43 11.79 9.18 1.97
CA GLY A 43 10.87 9.40 0.86
C GLY A 43 10.03 8.16 0.51
N PHE A 44 10.66 6.99 0.38
CA PHE A 44 9.96 5.73 0.10
C PHE A 44 9.03 5.29 1.25
N SER A 45 9.44 5.54 2.49
CA SER A 45 8.62 5.26 3.68
C SER A 45 7.33 6.08 3.64
N ARG A 46 7.44 7.39 3.42
CA ARG A 46 6.28 8.28 3.30
C ARG A 46 5.34 7.88 2.15
N GLN A 47 5.89 7.54 0.99
CA GLN A 47 5.08 7.10 -0.14
C GLN A 47 4.40 5.74 0.13
N SER A 48 5.02 4.87 0.92
CA SER A 48 4.41 3.62 1.38
C SER A 48 3.24 3.86 2.32
N GLU A 49 3.36 4.82 3.24
CA GLU A 49 2.29 5.22 4.16
C GLU A 49 1.06 5.72 3.38
N VAL A 50 1.26 6.64 2.43
CA VAL A 50 0.18 7.13 1.55
C VAL A 50 -0.52 5.99 0.80
N SER A 51 0.26 5.04 0.27
CA SER A 51 -0.29 3.87 -0.45
C SER A 51 -1.09 2.96 0.48
N PHE A 52 -0.62 2.79 1.72
CA PHE A 52 -1.29 1.98 2.73
C PHE A 52 -2.58 2.64 3.24
N GLU A 53 -2.57 3.95 3.48
CA GLU A 53 -3.76 4.71 3.85
C GLU A 53 -4.84 4.60 2.78
N ALA A 54 -4.47 4.69 1.49
CA ALA A 54 -5.41 4.51 0.38
C ALA A 54 -6.00 3.10 0.32
N ALA A 55 -5.18 2.06 0.56
CA ALA A 55 -5.65 0.68 0.64
C ALA A 55 -6.61 0.49 1.82
N SER A 56 -6.26 1.02 2.98
CA SER A 56 -7.06 0.92 4.21
C SER A 56 -8.41 1.62 4.05
N ALA A 57 -8.42 2.82 3.47
CA ALA A 57 -9.64 3.55 3.16
C ALA A 57 -10.58 2.76 2.25
N ALA A 58 -10.04 2.08 1.23
CA ALA A 58 -10.84 1.23 0.35
C ALA A 58 -11.37 -0.03 1.05
N ALA A 59 -10.52 -0.72 1.81
CA ALA A 59 -10.90 -1.91 2.57
C ALA A 59 -12.04 -1.62 3.57
N GLU A 60 -11.89 -0.58 4.39
CA GLU A 60 -12.91 -0.20 5.37
C GLU A 60 -14.19 0.31 4.71
N CYS A 61 -14.07 1.02 3.59
CA CYS A 61 -15.27 1.47 2.87
C CYS A 61 -16.06 0.29 2.28
N ILE A 62 -15.38 -0.67 1.64
CA ILE A 62 -16.03 -1.89 1.17
C ILE A 62 -16.69 -2.62 2.34
N ARG A 63 -15.95 -2.84 3.43
CA ARG A 63 -16.48 -3.52 4.61
C ARG A 63 -17.73 -2.83 5.14
N PHE A 64 -17.73 -1.49 5.21
CA PHE A 64 -18.89 -0.72 5.62
C PHE A 64 -20.11 -0.98 4.72
N TYR A 65 -19.93 -0.99 3.40
CA TYR A 65 -21.03 -1.30 2.48
C TYR A 65 -21.50 -2.75 2.58
N ASP A 66 -20.62 -3.66 2.98
CA ASP A 66 -21.00 -5.07 3.11
C ASP A 66 -21.80 -5.34 4.40
N VAL A 67 -21.40 -4.76 5.53
CA VAL A 67 -21.95 -5.11 6.85
C VAL A 67 -22.94 -4.08 7.42
N SER A 68 -23.02 -2.88 6.86
CA SER A 68 -23.92 -1.83 7.40
C SER A 68 -25.39 -2.17 7.16
N THR A 69 -26.29 -1.78 8.05
CA THR A 69 -27.72 -2.03 7.88
C THR A 69 -28.37 -1.21 6.75
N ALA A 70 -27.73 -0.10 6.35
CA ALA A 70 -28.23 0.80 5.31
C ALA A 70 -27.81 0.38 3.90
N HIS A 71 -26.66 -0.29 3.75
CA HIS A 71 -26.10 -0.69 2.47
C HIS A 71 -25.74 -2.18 2.39
N GLY A 72 -26.00 -2.93 3.46
CA GLY A 72 -25.69 -4.34 3.58
C GLY A 72 -26.31 -5.13 2.43
N GLY A 73 -25.50 -6.03 1.90
CA GLY A 73 -25.85 -6.82 0.73
C GLY A 73 -25.57 -6.16 -0.62
N THR A 74 -24.87 -5.01 -0.64
CA THR A 74 -24.42 -4.37 -1.90
C THR A 74 -23.62 -5.32 -2.79
N PHE A 75 -22.92 -6.29 -2.20
CA PHE A 75 -22.08 -7.24 -2.92
C PHE A 75 -22.66 -8.65 -2.99
N ASP A 76 -23.89 -8.87 -2.52
CA ASP A 76 -24.47 -10.21 -2.42
C ASP A 76 -24.50 -10.94 -3.76
N VAL A 77 -24.41 -12.26 -3.66
CA VAL A 77 -24.39 -13.15 -4.82
C VAL A 77 -25.38 -14.28 -4.60
N PRO A 78 -26.03 -14.78 -5.67
CA PRO A 78 -27.01 -15.84 -5.52
C PRO A 78 -26.33 -17.19 -5.22
N GLY A 79 -26.92 -17.95 -4.29
CA GLY A 79 -26.36 -19.22 -3.77
C GLY A 79 -26.67 -20.45 -4.61
N ASP A 80 -27.37 -20.27 -5.73
CA ASP A 80 -27.63 -21.28 -6.76
C ASP A 80 -26.57 -21.28 -7.88
N GLY A 81 -25.58 -20.38 -7.79
CA GLY A 81 -24.53 -20.22 -8.80
C GLY A 81 -24.97 -19.44 -10.03
N SER A 82 -26.18 -18.87 -10.04
CA SER A 82 -26.62 -18.00 -11.12
C SER A 82 -25.82 -16.69 -11.16
N THR A 83 -25.95 -15.94 -12.25
CA THR A 83 -25.28 -14.66 -12.42
C THR A 83 -26.27 -13.53 -12.20
N GLN A 84 -25.93 -12.58 -11.34
CA GLN A 84 -26.71 -11.38 -11.09
C GLN A 84 -26.03 -10.17 -11.75
N GLY A 85 -26.80 -9.28 -12.37
CA GLY A 85 -26.28 -7.99 -12.79
C GLY A 85 -25.89 -7.16 -11.56
N SER A 86 -24.64 -6.70 -11.49
CA SER A 86 -24.11 -5.88 -10.41
C SER A 86 -23.76 -4.49 -10.94
N THR A 87 -24.66 -3.53 -10.71
CA THR A 87 -24.36 -2.10 -10.80
C THR A 87 -24.02 -1.55 -9.42
N ALA A 88 -23.36 -2.35 -8.57
CA ALA A 88 -22.98 -1.93 -7.24
C ALA A 88 -22.19 -0.62 -7.32
N GLN A 89 -22.63 0.37 -6.56
CA GLN A 89 -21.98 1.65 -6.45
C GLN A 89 -21.59 1.87 -5.00
N VAL A 90 -20.31 2.19 -4.80
CA VAL A 90 -19.74 2.37 -3.49
C VAL A 90 -19.16 3.77 -3.43
N THR A 91 -19.76 4.60 -2.57
CA THR A 91 -19.31 5.97 -2.34
C THR A 91 -18.52 6.05 -1.04
N CYS A 92 -17.25 6.41 -1.17
CA CYS A 92 -16.30 6.52 -0.09
C CYS A 92 -15.75 7.94 -0.06
N PHE A 93 -15.87 8.65 1.05
CA PHE A 93 -15.34 10.02 1.21
C PHE A 93 -15.73 10.98 0.08
N GLY A 94 -16.96 10.85 -0.45
CA GLY A 94 -17.47 11.67 -1.56
C GLY A 94 -17.02 11.25 -2.96
N SER A 95 -16.22 10.19 -3.09
CA SER A 95 -15.82 9.59 -4.37
C SER A 95 -16.59 8.29 -4.61
N THR A 96 -17.26 8.17 -5.76
CA THR A 96 -18.08 6.99 -6.10
C THR A 96 -17.35 6.11 -7.10
N ALA A 97 -17.23 4.82 -6.78
CA ALA A 97 -16.79 3.79 -7.70
C ALA A 97 -17.98 2.89 -8.07
N THR A 98 -17.98 2.40 -9.30
CA THR A 98 -18.93 1.40 -9.78
C THR A 98 -18.19 0.10 -10.05
N ASN A 99 -18.86 -1.03 -9.85
CA ASN A 99 -18.31 -2.33 -10.22
C ASN A 99 -17.97 -2.37 -11.72
N SER A 100 -16.70 -2.54 -12.04
CA SER A 100 -16.19 -2.57 -13.42
C SER A 100 -16.37 -3.91 -14.13
N ASN A 101 -16.68 -4.99 -13.39
CA ASN A 101 -16.89 -6.32 -13.96
C ASN A 101 -18.37 -6.61 -14.30
N GLY A 102 -19.29 -5.73 -13.88
CA GLY A 102 -20.70 -5.69 -14.32
C GLY A 102 -21.62 -6.80 -13.83
N ALA A 103 -21.16 -8.04 -13.74
CA ALA A 103 -21.94 -9.17 -13.25
C ALA A 103 -21.26 -9.83 -12.05
N ALA A 104 -22.05 -10.20 -11.05
CA ALA A 104 -21.60 -10.86 -9.83
C ALA A 104 -22.20 -12.27 -9.73
N ARG A 105 -21.33 -13.23 -9.42
CA ARG A 105 -21.65 -14.61 -9.06
C ARG A 105 -20.73 -15.05 -7.93
N SER A 106 -21.07 -16.14 -7.26
CA SER A 106 -20.23 -16.74 -6.22
C SER A 106 -18.78 -16.93 -6.73
N GLY A 107 -17.82 -16.40 -5.97
CA GLY A 107 -16.38 -16.45 -6.27
C GLY A 107 -15.86 -15.53 -7.37
N THR A 108 -16.69 -14.66 -7.96
CA THR A 108 -16.19 -13.67 -8.94
C THR A 108 -15.77 -12.35 -8.34
N GLU A 109 -14.78 -11.73 -8.99
CA GLU A 109 -14.31 -10.39 -8.62
C GLU A 109 -15.37 -9.33 -8.94
N GLN A 110 -15.73 -8.55 -7.94
CA GLN A 110 -16.38 -7.25 -8.10
C GLN A 110 -15.32 -6.17 -7.84
N ARG A 111 -14.96 -5.41 -8.87
CA ARG A 111 -13.79 -4.52 -8.84
C ARG A 111 -14.21 -3.06 -8.83
N PHE A 112 -13.72 -2.35 -7.81
CA PHE A 112 -13.98 -0.93 -7.57
C PHE A 112 -12.67 -0.16 -7.57
N GLN A 113 -12.69 1.03 -8.16
CA GLN A 113 -11.52 1.88 -8.29
C GLN A 113 -11.87 3.31 -7.90
N TRP A 114 -11.07 3.89 -7.00
CA TRP A 114 -11.19 5.28 -6.59
C TRP A 114 -9.88 6.01 -6.80
N THR A 115 -10.00 7.29 -7.17
CA THR A 115 -8.89 8.21 -7.12
C THR A 115 -9.15 9.25 -6.03
N TRP A 116 -8.13 9.51 -5.22
CA TRP A 116 -8.17 10.37 -4.04
C TRP A 116 -7.32 11.63 -4.25
N ASN A 117 -7.52 12.61 -3.37
CA ASN A 117 -6.65 13.78 -3.22
C ASN A 117 -6.27 14.43 -4.56
N THR A 118 -7.27 14.96 -5.28
CA THR A 118 -7.10 15.65 -6.57
C THR A 118 -6.29 14.85 -7.59
N ASN A 119 -6.57 13.56 -7.75
CA ASN A 119 -5.90 12.67 -8.70
C ASN A 119 -4.41 12.44 -8.44
N THR A 120 -4.02 12.24 -7.18
CA THR A 120 -2.61 11.94 -6.83
C THR A 120 -2.42 10.58 -6.16
N THR A 121 -3.49 9.95 -5.70
CA THR A 121 -3.46 8.65 -5.01
C THR A 121 -4.60 7.80 -5.52
N CYS A 122 -4.40 6.49 -5.61
CA CYS A 122 -5.39 5.55 -6.13
C CYS A 122 -5.62 4.43 -5.13
N SER A 123 -6.84 3.90 -5.11
CA SER A 123 -7.07 2.58 -4.55
C SER A 123 -7.97 1.74 -5.44
N ILE A 124 -7.76 0.44 -5.37
CA ILE A 124 -8.49 -0.57 -6.10
C ILE A 124 -8.91 -1.63 -5.09
N ALA A 125 -10.21 -1.82 -4.91
CA ALA A 125 -10.73 -2.93 -4.11
C ALA A 125 -11.32 -4.01 -5.02
N SER A 126 -10.98 -5.24 -4.71
CA SER A 126 -11.48 -6.45 -5.37
C SER A 126 -12.26 -7.23 -4.32
N VAL A 127 -13.57 -7.35 -4.50
CA VAL A 127 -14.48 -8.03 -3.57
C VAL A 127 -14.88 -9.36 -4.16
N TYR A 128 -14.72 -10.43 -3.39
CA TYR A 128 -15.15 -11.77 -3.76
C TYR A 128 -16.14 -12.24 -2.70
N LYS A 129 -17.35 -12.54 -3.15
CA LYS A 129 -18.41 -13.07 -2.29
C LYS A 129 -18.62 -14.53 -2.63
N PHE A 130 -18.65 -15.36 -1.59
CA PHE A 130 -18.87 -16.79 -1.70
C PHE A 130 -20.16 -17.12 -0.96
N TYR A 131 -21.11 -17.67 -1.68
CA TYR A 131 -22.34 -18.19 -1.12
C TYR A 131 -22.78 -19.41 -1.93
N SER A 132 -23.22 -20.45 -1.23
CA SER A 132 -23.71 -21.69 -1.82
C SER A 132 -24.71 -22.38 -0.90
N THR A 133 -25.81 -22.84 -1.48
CA THR A 133 -26.84 -23.63 -0.77
C THR A 133 -26.60 -25.13 -0.86
N SER A 134 -25.75 -25.58 -1.80
CA SER A 134 -25.56 -27.00 -2.15
C SER A 134 -24.36 -27.65 -1.47
N GLY A 135 -23.45 -26.87 -0.90
CA GLY A 135 -22.22 -27.38 -0.28
C GLY A 135 -21.24 -26.25 0.05
N ALA A 136 -20.17 -26.58 0.77
CA ALA A 136 -19.10 -25.65 1.04
C ALA A 136 -18.36 -25.26 -0.25
N VAL A 137 -17.80 -24.05 -0.29
CA VAL A 137 -17.08 -23.51 -1.44
C VAL A 137 -15.64 -23.19 -1.06
N ASP A 138 -14.71 -23.73 -1.84
CA ASP A 138 -13.28 -23.46 -1.70
C ASP A 138 -12.93 -22.05 -2.19
N MET A 139 -12.08 -21.36 -1.42
CA MET A 139 -11.64 -19.99 -1.65
C MET A 139 -10.17 -19.91 -2.14
N ASP A 140 -9.56 -21.05 -2.47
CA ASP A 140 -8.20 -21.16 -3.03
C ASP A 140 -8.03 -20.30 -4.30
N SER A 141 -9.09 -20.20 -5.12
CA SER A 141 -9.08 -19.41 -6.37
C SER A 141 -8.82 -17.92 -6.18
N VAL A 142 -9.02 -17.40 -4.96
CA VAL A 142 -8.77 -16.00 -4.60
C VAL A 142 -7.60 -15.85 -3.62
N GLY A 143 -6.80 -16.90 -3.46
CA GLY A 143 -5.58 -16.90 -2.64
C GLY A 143 -5.82 -17.08 -1.14
N VAL A 144 -7.03 -17.51 -0.73
CA VAL A 144 -7.33 -17.86 0.66
C VAL A 144 -7.23 -19.37 0.79
N THR A 145 -6.07 -19.87 1.20
CA THR A 145 -5.82 -21.31 1.31
C THR A 145 -6.34 -21.92 2.59
N ALA A 146 -6.89 -23.13 2.51
CA ALA A 146 -7.34 -23.92 3.66
C ALA A 146 -8.47 -23.27 4.49
N TYR A 147 -9.30 -22.46 3.84
CA TYR A 147 -10.54 -21.93 4.41
C TYR A 147 -11.67 -22.15 3.41
N ASP A 148 -12.59 -23.05 3.77
CA ASP A 148 -13.80 -23.31 3.00
C ASP A 148 -14.94 -22.45 3.54
N CYS A 149 -15.66 -21.79 2.64
CA CYS A 149 -16.90 -21.13 2.98
C CYS A 149 -18.01 -22.16 3.21
N PRO A 150 -18.62 -22.26 4.40
CA PRO A 150 -19.65 -23.26 4.68
C PRO A 150 -20.91 -23.10 3.82
N SER A 151 -21.69 -24.18 3.67
CA SER A 151 -22.99 -24.08 3.01
C SER A 151 -23.97 -23.21 3.82
N ASN A 152 -24.80 -22.46 3.11
CA ASN A 152 -25.76 -21.50 3.67
C ASN A 152 -25.11 -20.39 4.52
N VAL A 153 -23.82 -20.12 4.34
CA VAL A 153 -23.08 -19.01 4.95
C VAL A 153 -22.47 -18.17 3.83
N GLU A 154 -22.50 -16.85 4.00
CA GLU A 154 -21.83 -15.92 3.10
C GLU A 154 -20.44 -15.62 3.64
N CYS A 155 -19.43 -15.78 2.78
CA CYS A 155 -18.05 -15.42 3.11
C CYS A 155 -17.56 -14.36 2.14
N THR A 156 -16.77 -13.43 2.66
CA THR A 156 -16.33 -12.25 1.91
C THR A 156 -14.82 -12.14 1.97
N VAL A 157 -14.20 -12.00 0.80
CA VAL A 157 -12.80 -11.63 0.67
C VAL A 157 -12.71 -10.26 0.06
N VAL A 158 -12.01 -9.37 0.74
CA VAL A 158 -11.70 -8.04 0.22
C VAL A 158 -10.20 -7.94 0.04
N GLN A 159 -9.78 -7.68 -1.19
CA GLN A 159 -8.41 -7.34 -1.54
C GLN A 159 -8.36 -5.86 -1.89
N ALA A 160 -7.81 -5.05 -1.00
CA ALA A 160 -7.67 -3.62 -1.22
C ALA A 160 -6.20 -3.29 -1.53
N ARG A 161 -5.97 -2.66 -2.68
CA ARG A 161 -4.67 -2.16 -3.12
C ARG A 161 -4.70 -0.65 -3.13
N GLY A 162 -3.63 -0.03 -2.67
CA GLY A 162 -3.47 1.41 -2.67
C GLY A 162 -2.13 1.81 -3.27
N TYR A 163 -2.12 2.97 -3.91
CA TYR A 163 -1.01 3.45 -4.72
C TYR A 163 -0.73 4.92 -4.44
N ASN A 164 0.55 5.30 -4.36
CA ASN A 164 1.03 6.68 -4.27
C ASN A 164 0.88 7.49 -5.58
N ALA A 165 0.06 7.01 -6.52
CA ALA A 165 -0.13 7.61 -7.83
C ALA A 165 -1.60 7.55 -8.23
N ALA A 166 -1.99 8.35 -9.23
CA ALA A 166 -3.32 8.31 -9.82
C ALA A 166 -3.61 6.97 -10.52
N CYS A 167 -4.88 6.57 -10.59
CA CYS A 167 -5.24 5.27 -11.17
C CYS A 167 -4.94 5.14 -12.67
N ASN A 168 -4.82 6.26 -13.39
CA ASN A 168 -4.42 6.30 -14.79
C ASN A 168 -2.90 6.36 -15.00
N ALA A 169 -2.10 6.37 -13.92
CA ALA A 169 -0.65 6.53 -13.95
C ALA A 169 0.09 5.41 -13.19
N LEU A 170 -0.51 4.22 -13.08
CA LEU A 170 0.04 3.09 -12.32
C LEU A 170 1.23 2.38 -13.01
N SER A 171 1.52 2.69 -14.26
CA SER A 171 2.62 2.08 -15.03
C SER A 171 3.98 2.77 -14.86
N GLY A 172 4.08 3.77 -13.97
CA GLY A 172 5.32 4.51 -13.72
C GLY A 172 6.32 3.75 -12.84
N SER A 173 7.62 4.01 -13.01
CA SER A 173 8.69 3.38 -12.22
C SER A 173 8.78 3.86 -10.77
N SER A 174 8.06 4.92 -10.40
CA SER A 174 8.00 5.49 -9.05
C SER A 174 6.70 5.14 -8.31
N VAL A 175 5.94 4.18 -8.81
CA VAL A 175 4.68 3.75 -8.19
C VAL A 175 4.98 2.74 -7.09
N ILE A 176 4.51 3.05 -5.89
CA ILE A 176 4.54 2.14 -4.74
C ILE A 176 3.13 1.60 -4.56
N GLU A 177 3.04 0.28 -4.38
CA GLU A 177 1.80 -0.42 -4.06
C GLU A 177 1.86 -0.94 -2.62
N ARG A 178 0.73 -0.83 -1.91
CA ARG A 178 0.47 -1.56 -0.66
C ARG A 178 -0.88 -2.26 -0.76
N ALA A 179 -0.95 -3.47 -0.23
CA ALA A 179 -2.14 -4.30 -0.29
C ALA A 179 -2.59 -4.76 1.11
N LEU A 180 -3.91 -4.86 1.28
CA LEU A 180 -4.59 -5.35 2.46
C LEU A 180 -5.58 -6.44 2.05
N PHE A 181 -5.66 -7.47 2.88
CA PHE A 181 -6.54 -8.61 2.68
C PHE A 181 -7.43 -8.75 3.91
N LEU A 182 -8.74 -8.76 3.71
CA LEU A 182 -9.73 -9.02 4.74
C LEU A 182 -10.53 -10.26 4.33
N VAL A 183 -10.72 -11.18 5.27
CA VAL A 183 -11.59 -12.35 5.12
C VAL A 183 -12.51 -12.38 6.32
N TYR A 184 -13.81 -12.46 6.08
CA TYR A 184 -14.83 -12.51 7.13
C TYR A 184 -16.13 -13.15 6.64
#